data_AF-V7GZM5-F1
#
_entry.id   AF-V7GZM5-F1
#
_cell.length_a   1.000
_cell.length_b   1.000
_cell.length_c   1.000
_cell.angle_alpha   90.00
_cell.angle_beta   90.00
_cell.angle_gamma   90.00
#
_symmetry.space_group_name_H-M   'P 1'
#
loop_
_entity.id
_entity.type
_entity.pdbx_description
1 polymer ?
#
loop_
_entity_poly.entity_id
_entity_poly.type
_entity_poly.pdbx_seq_one_letter_code
_entity_poly.pdbx_strand_id
1 'polypeptide(L)'
;MKIVRVKIFEAASCGGLLDGLDIELVRPRTGHENAHFLPICLLGKNGTGKSQFLQIIAELFQAAWHEHRPQEEAAAANPELLFEIIYEVEVARRPGRPARQAE
;
A
#
# COMPACT_ATOMS: atom_id res chain seq x y z
N MET A 1 -8.44 0.32 -3.86
CA MET A 1 -7.01 0.05 -4.13
C MET A 1 -6.65 -1.29 -3.54
N LYS A 2 -5.74 -2.04 -4.17
CA LYS A 2 -5.23 -3.33 -3.70
C LYS A 2 -3.73 -3.42 -3.98
N ILE A 3 -2.91 -3.61 -2.95
CA ILE A 3 -1.47 -3.82 -3.09
C ILE A 3 -1.22 -5.23 -3.63
N VAL A 4 -0.35 -5.35 -4.63
CA VAL A 4 0.03 -6.60 -5.31
C VAL A 4 1.43 -7.04 -4.91
N ARG A 5 2.37 -6.11 -4.78
CA ARG A 5 3.75 -6.39 -4.37
C ARG A 5 4.32 -5.20 -3.61
N VAL A 6 5.15 -5.49 -2.63
CA VAL A 6 5.91 -4.50 -1.86
C VAL A 6 7.36 -4.95 -1.87
N LYS A 7 8.25 -4.07 -2.33
CA LYS A 7 9.69 -4.24 -2.25
C LYS A 7 10.29 -3.11 -1.43
N ILE A 8 11.03 -3.45 -0.39
CA ILE A 8 11.75 -2.53 0.48
C ILE A 8 13.21 -2.64 0.10
N PHE A 9 13.80 -1.53 -0.33
CA PHE A 9 15.24 -1.45 -0.55
C PHE A 9 15.95 -1.11 0.75
N GLU A 10 15.47 -0.08 1.46
CA GLU A 10 16.04 0.40 2.72
C GLU A 10 14.93 0.83 3.69
N ALA A 11 15.02 0.42 4.95
CA ALA A 11 14.05 0.69 6.01
C ALA A 11 14.74 1.09 7.33
N ALA A 12 15.28 2.31 7.38
CA ALA A 12 16.00 2.84 8.54
C ALA A 12 15.14 2.90 9.83
N SER A 13 13.83 3.10 9.72
CA SER A 13 12.89 3.18 10.86
C SER A 13 12.81 1.89 11.68
N CYS A 14 13.24 0.75 11.10
CA CYS A 14 13.33 -0.54 11.79
C CYS A 14 14.77 -1.04 11.94
N GLY A 15 15.77 -0.16 11.84
CA GLY A 15 17.19 -0.51 11.95
C GLY A 15 17.66 -1.45 10.84
N GLY A 16 17.05 -1.36 9.65
CA GLY A 16 17.37 -2.19 8.50
C GLY A 16 16.79 -3.62 8.56
N LEU A 17 15.93 -3.93 9.53
CA LEU A 17 15.35 -5.26 9.70
C LEU A 17 14.63 -5.79 8.45
N LEU A 18 14.08 -4.89 7.63
CA LEU A 18 13.30 -5.21 6.45
C LEU A 18 14.02 -4.88 5.14
N ASP A 19 15.32 -4.57 5.20
CA ASP A 19 16.12 -4.25 4.01
C ASP A 19 16.14 -5.44 3.03
N GLY A 20 15.89 -5.14 1.76
CA GLY A 20 15.79 -6.15 0.71
C GLY A 20 14.53 -7.02 0.74
N LEU A 21 13.55 -6.76 1.63
CA LEU A 21 12.30 -7.50 1.65
C LEU A 21 11.55 -7.33 0.32
N ASP A 22 11.11 -8.43 -0.27
CA ASP A 22 10.35 -8.45 -1.51
C ASP A 22 9.22 -9.46 -1.39
N ILE A 23 7.98 -8.98 -1.30
CA ILE A 23 6.81 -9.84 -1.09
C ILE A 23 5.71 -9.56 -2.10
N GLU A 24 5.16 -10.63 -2.66
CA GLU A 24 3.93 -10.58 -3.43
C GLU A 24 2.72 -10.87 -2.52
N LEU A 25 1.71 -10.01 -2.61
CA LEU A 25 0.46 -10.07 -1.86
C LEU A 25 -0.66 -10.68 -2.72
N VAL A 26 -0.34 -11.77 -3.43
CA VAL A 26 -1.28 -12.44 -4.35
C VAL A 26 -2.38 -13.13 -3.58
N ARG A 27 -3.63 -12.92 -4.02
CA ARG A 27 -4.80 -13.65 -3.54
C ARG A 27 -5.20 -14.70 -4.58
N PRO A 28 -5.30 -15.99 -4.22
CA PRO A 28 -5.81 -17.01 -5.14
C PRO A 28 -7.21 -16.63 -5.62
N ARG A 29 -7.42 -16.52 -6.93
CA ARG A 29 -8.76 -16.33 -7.49
C ARG A 29 -9.47 -17.69 -7.51
N THR A 30 -10.13 -18.05 -6.41
CA THR A 30 -11.03 -19.21 -6.41
C THR A 30 -12.33 -18.80 -7.08
N GLY A 31 -12.72 -19.49 -8.15
CA GLY A 31 -13.87 -19.16 -9.00
C GLY A 31 -15.26 -19.38 -8.36
N HIS A 32 -15.38 -19.29 -7.04
CA HIS A 32 -16.64 -19.45 -6.32
C HIS A 32 -17.10 -18.13 -5.71
N GLU A 33 -18.39 -17.83 -5.90
CA GLU A 33 -19.09 -16.57 -5.66
C GLU A 33 -19.23 -16.15 -4.17
N ASN A 34 -18.43 -16.73 -3.26
CA ASN A 34 -18.34 -16.34 -1.84
C ASN A 34 -16.96 -15.75 -1.45
N ALA A 35 -16.16 -15.32 -2.43
CA ALA A 35 -14.77 -14.86 -2.28
C ALA A 35 -14.61 -13.47 -1.61
N HIS A 36 -15.48 -13.09 -0.68
CA HIS A 36 -15.54 -11.73 -0.14
C HIS A 36 -14.39 -11.36 0.81
N PHE A 37 -13.62 -12.33 1.31
CA PHE A 37 -12.49 -12.05 2.19
C PHE A 37 -11.40 -13.12 2.10
N LEU A 38 -10.29 -12.80 1.42
CA LEU A 38 -9.07 -13.58 1.44
C LEU A 38 -8.03 -12.84 2.28
N PRO A 39 -7.92 -13.15 3.59
CA PRO A 39 -6.95 -12.50 4.48
C PRO A 39 -5.53 -12.90 4.09
N ILE A 40 -4.61 -11.93 4.19
CA ILE A 40 -3.17 -12.20 4.11
C ILE A 40 -2.65 -12.23 5.54
N CYS A 41 -2.03 -13.34 5.92
CA CYS A 41 -1.52 -13.55 7.28
C CYS A 41 0.01 -13.40 7.30
N LEU A 42 0.51 -12.53 8.18
CA LEU A 42 1.94 -12.41 8.46
C LEU A 42 2.30 -13.36 9.61
N LEU A 43 3.04 -14.42 9.33
CA LEU A 43 3.43 -15.44 10.30
C LEU A 43 4.94 -15.42 10.54
N GLY A 44 5.37 -15.72 11.77
CA GLY A 44 6.78 -15.73 12.14
C GLY A 44 6.99 -15.62 13.65
N LYS A 45 8.20 -15.93 14.11
CA LYS A 45 8.59 -15.81 15.52
C LYS A 45 8.49 -14.35 16.02
N ASN A 46 8.52 -14.15 17.33
CA ASN A 46 8.62 -12.78 17.87
C ASN A 46 9.92 -12.12 17.41
N GLY A 47 9.86 -10.83 17.11
CA GLY A 47 11.01 -10.06 16.62
C GLY A 47 11.31 -10.20 15.11
N THR A 48 10.58 -11.01 14.34
CA THR A 48 10.84 -11.17 12.89
C THR A 48 10.34 -10.02 12.02
N GLY A 49 9.98 -8.87 12.58
CA GLY A 49 9.58 -7.70 11.80
C GLY A 49 8.12 -7.65 11.36
N LYS A 50 7.21 -8.50 11.89
CA LYS A 50 5.78 -8.50 11.48
C LYS A 50 5.09 -7.15 11.71
N SER A 51 5.25 -6.59 12.91
CA SER A 51 4.67 -5.30 13.26
C SER A 51 5.37 -4.15 12.52
N GLN A 52 6.68 -4.26 12.37
CA GLN A 52 7.51 -3.31 11.61
C GLN A 52 7.08 -3.27 10.15
N PHE A 53 6.72 -4.41 9.55
CA PHE A 53 6.23 -4.43 8.18
C PHE A 53 4.93 -3.63 8.03
N LEU A 54 3.97 -3.81 8.95
CA LEU A 54 2.74 -3.00 8.95
C LEU A 54 3.02 -1.51 9.18
N GLN A 55 4.01 -1.19 10.01
CA GLN A 55 4.47 0.17 10.22
C GLN A 55 5.06 0.77 8.93
N ILE A 56 5.92 0.05 8.20
CA ILE A 56 6.44 0.50 6.91
C ILE A 56 5.32 0.76 5.91
N ILE A 57 4.29 -0.09 5.85
CA ILE A 57 3.13 0.17 4.98
C ILE A 57 2.44 1.47 5.35
N ALA A 58 2.26 1.76 6.64
CA ALA A 58 1.68 3.03 7.09
C ALA A 58 2.58 4.23 6.71
N GLU A 59 3.89 4.13 6.97
CA GLU A 59 4.88 5.16 6.62
C GLU A 59 4.87 5.47 5.11
N LEU A 60 4.75 4.44 4.27
CA LEU A 60 4.63 4.55 2.82
C LEU A 60 3.47 5.45 2.38
N PHE A 61 2.28 5.20 2.94
CA PHE A 61 1.08 5.97 2.60
C PHE A 61 1.10 7.35 3.24
N GLN A 62 1.67 7.47 4.43
CA GLN A 62 1.88 8.76 5.07
C GLN A 62 2.82 9.65 4.25
N ALA A 63 3.91 9.08 3.71
CA ALA A 63 4.84 9.76 2.82
C ALA A 63 4.14 10.28 1.57
N ALA A 64 3.41 9.39 0.90
CA ALA A 64 2.66 9.72 -0.32
C ALA A 64 1.57 10.76 -0.05
N TRP A 65 0.90 10.71 1.11
CA TRP A 65 -0.14 11.66 1.47
C TRP A 65 0.43 13.03 1.83
N HIS A 66 1.50 13.07 2.63
CA HIS A 66 2.17 14.30 3.03
C HIS A 66 2.70 15.07 1.81
N GLU A 67 3.25 14.38 0.81
CA GLU A 67 3.70 15.00 -0.45
C GLU A 67 2.56 15.76 -1.17
N HIS A 68 1.32 15.26 -1.10
CA HIS A 68 0.17 15.86 -1.78
C HIS A 68 -0.69 16.78 -0.91
N ARG A 69 -0.69 16.59 0.41
CA ARG A 69 -1.51 17.31 1.40
C ARG A 69 -0.74 17.53 2.72
N PRO A 70 0.37 18.30 2.70
CA PRO A 70 1.25 18.42 3.87
C PRO A 70 0.60 19.11 5.08
N GLN A 71 -0.51 19.84 4.89
CA GLN A 71 -1.25 20.48 5.97
C GLN A 71 -2.17 19.52 6.74
N GLU A 72 -2.46 18.35 6.17
CA GLU A 72 -3.35 17.34 6.76
C GLU A 72 -2.57 16.24 7.50
N GLU A 73 -1.23 16.27 7.47
CA GLU A 73 -0.38 15.20 7.98
C GLU A 73 0.82 15.71 8.77
N ALA A 74 1.14 15.04 9.88
CA ALA A 74 2.19 15.48 10.79
C ALA A 74 3.58 15.03 10.31
N ALA A 75 4.39 16.01 9.87
CA ALA A 75 5.79 15.88 9.43
C ALA A 75 6.05 14.88 8.28
N ALA A 76 7.16 15.12 7.55
CA ALA A 76 7.59 14.26 6.47
C ALA A 76 7.85 12.83 6.99
N ALA A 77 7.20 11.85 6.37
CA ALA A 77 7.50 10.44 6.57
C ALA A 77 9.00 10.19 6.34
N ASN A 78 9.54 9.19 7.04
CA ASN A 78 10.97 8.88 7.10
C ASN A 78 11.67 9.05 5.72
N PRO A 79 12.54 10.07 5.54
CA PRO A 79 13.18 10.33 4.25
C PRO A 79 14.14 9.22 3.81
N GLU A 80 14.49 8.32 4.73
CA GLU A 80 15.40 7.19 4.50
C GLU A 80 14.66 5.89 4.13
N LEU A 81 13.34 5.94 3.88
CA LEU A 81 12.57 4.80 3.40
C LEU A 81 12.61 4.73 1.87
N LEU A 82 13.27 3.71 1.31
CA LEU A 82 13.33 3.47 -0.13
C LEU A 82 12.55 2.20 -0.50
N PHE A 83 11.55 2.33 -1.38
CA PHE A 83 10.63 1.24 -1.69
C PHE A 83 10.08 1.29 -3.12
N GLU A 84 9.50 0.17 -3.55
CA GLU A 84 8.66 0.03 -4.74
C GLU A 84 7.35 -0.68 -4.35
N ILE A 85 6.22 -0.18 -4.86
CA ILE A 85 4.91 -0.84 -4.74
C ILE A 85 4.26 -1.04 -6.09
N ILE A 86 3.65 -2.21 -6.27
CA ILE A 86 2.74 -2.49 -7.37
C ILE A 86 1.34 -2.61 -6.78
N TYR A 87 0.37 -1.90 -7.34
CA TYR A 87 -1.00 -1.90 -6.84
C TYR A 87 -2.04 -1.78 -7.96
N GLU A 88 -3.25 -2.25 -7.68
CA GLU A 88 -4.44 -2.14 -8.52
C GLU A 88 -5.37 -1.06 -7.95
N VAL A 89 -5.94 -0.22 -8.81
CA VAL A 89 -7.00 0.74 -8.46
C VAL A 89 -8.19 0.54 -9.38
N GLU A 90 -9.39 0.69 -8.83
CA GLU A 90 -10.60 0.77 -9.64
C GLU A 90 -10.83 2.22 -10.02
N VAL A 91 -10.81 2.51 -11.31
CA VAL A 91 -11.10 3.85 -11.82
C VAL A 91 -12.61 3.97 -11.94
N ALA A 92 -13.25 4.61 -10.96
CA ALA A 92 -14.67 4.93 -11.04
C ALA A 92 -14.91 5.83 -12.26
N ARG A 93 -15.66 5.34 -13.26
CA ARG A 93 -16.10 6.16 -14.38
C ARG A 93 -17.07 7.21 -13.83
N ARG A 94 -16.69 8.49 -13.90
CA ARG A 94 -17.66 9.58 -13.65
C ARG A 94 -18.81 9.42 -14.67
N PRO A 95 -20.09 9.43 -14.25
CA PRO A 95 -21.18 9.48 -15.21
C PRO A 95 -21.01 10.72 -16.08
N GLY A 96 -21.05 10.52 -17.40
CA GLY A 96 -20.84 11.57 -18.39
C GLY A 96 -21.78 12.74 -18.14
N ARG A 97 -21.25 13.96 -18.19
CA ARG A 97 -22.05 15.19 -18.20
C ARG A 97 -22.99 15.11 -19.41
N PRO A 98 -24.33 15.25 -19.28
CA PRO A 98 -25.19 15.26 -20.45
C PRO A 98 -24.77 16.42 -21.35
N ALA A 99 -24.61 16.12 -22.64
CA ALA A 99 -24.35 17.14 -23.66
C ALA A 99 -25.47 18.18 -23.60
N ARG A 100 -25.11 19.46 -23.43
CA ARG A 100 -26.07 20.55 -23.62
C ARG A 100 -26.56 20.44 -25.07
N GLN A 101 -27.83 20.08 -25.25
CA GLN A 101 -28.53 20.36 -26.50
C GLN A 101 -28.59 21.89 -26.61
N ALA A 102 -27.90 22.42 -27.61
CA ALA A 102 -28.06 23.81 -28.02
C ALA A 102 -29.35 23.88 -28.85
N GLU A 103 -30.26 24.71 -28.38
CA GLU A 103 -31.48 25.14 -29.08
C GLU A 103 -31.14 26.19 -30.15
#